data_AF-A0A1H8D2X9-F1
#
_entry.id   AF-A0A1H8D2X9-F1
#
_cell.length_a   1.000
_cell.length_b   1.000
_cell.length_c   1.000
_cell.angle_alpha   90.00
_cell.angle_beta   90.00
_cell.angle_gamma   90.00
#
_symmetry.space_group_name_H-M   'P 1'
#
loop_
_entity.id
_entity.type
_entity.pdbx_description
1 polymer ?
#
loop_
_entity_poly.entity_id
_entity_poly.type
_entity_poly.pdbx_seq_one_letter_code
_entity_poly.pdbx_strand_id
1 'polypeptide(L)'
;MIFKMFKKEPKVHVSMDTKQFVSKDDLEPYIQPMVFLFDFEEDVVGKLKDLRINCYEGSFGATVKVNNKKHEEKLLKLNHDYPANLHEFDVVMLDLTNNQSENYDPSKHQLSNTSGNTAHALLSTYPEQIFDPRPLSIDIVSRDLIELSKKKSVIIAFCGSENISEYQFVEITRHGPSITSRKELSNFLFYQDFPGHISRNGRKVKLPTNESKLSPLFLKHLDNINFKTVFYHPTEWRDKKNQPIEDFVPLLLNERDEIVSYAHIVDKSTVFVFPDITDKPNFVSELFKTYLPEVVPEIFPFHGEFKWLNDGDYPLPGENKLLLERAELEDKFNKNIAEIEEKLASLKVKYKFLSDLITETGDTLVSAVETYLNWLGFESVVNLDDTNPDILEEDIQVDCKDRFLVVEIKGIGGTSTDKDCSQISKIKYRRAEQRGKFDVFGLYIVNHQRYMPPKSRATTPFTENQIKDAGHDKRGLLTTYDLYKAYFLIEEGIMQKADVRESLFKAGLIVLEPENIESIGVPHELFMDGQVAIVNLNGTTLSVGDTLIVKKQGVYSKATIESLQVNDNGVDTFNGGEVGIKLDRKLKKNSELFVRNKV
;
A
#
# COMPACT_ATOMS: atom_id res chain seq x y z
N MET A 1 -7.68 -17.58 6.04
CA MET A 1 -8.74 -18.28 5.26
C MET A 1 -9.63 -17.29 4.49
N ILE A 2 -9.94 -16.13 5.09
CA ILE A 2 -10.65 -14.98 4.50
C ILE A 2 -10.02 -14.43 3.22
N PHE A 3 -8.69 -14.28 3.19
CA PHE A 3 -7.98 -13.82 2.00
C PHE A 3 -8.18 -14.71 0.76
N LYS A 4 -8.59 -15.98 0.93
CA LYS A 4 -9.02 -16.86 -0.17
C LYS A 4 -10.49 -16.67 -0.53
N MET A 5 -11.37 -16.44 0.45
CA MET A 5 -12.80 -16.21 0.22
C MET A 5 -13.08 -14.94 -0.59
N PHE A 6 -12.21 -13.92 -0.53
CA PHE A 6 -12.41 -12.62 -1.19
C PHE A 6 -11.48 -12.36 -2.39
N LYS A 7 -10.67 -13.33 -2.84
CA LYS A 7 -9.83 -13.18 -4.03
C LYS A 7 -10.61 -13.45 -5.32
N LYS A 8 -10.30 -12.68 -6.36
CA LYS A 8 -10.88 -12.78 -7.70
C LYS A 8 -10.23 -13.94 -8.47
N GLU A 9 -11.04 -14.88 -8.95
CA GLU A 9 -10.65 -15.88 -9.96
C GLU A 9 -11.20 -15.49 -11.35
N PRO A 10 -10.58 -15.94 -12.46
CA PRO A 10 -10.98 -15.54 -13.80
C PRO A 10 -12.31 -16.21 -14.20
N LYS A 11 -13.32 -15.40 -14.58
CA LYS A 11 -14.62 -15.87 -15.08
C LYS A 11 -14.55 -16.27 -16.56
N VAL A 12 -15.02 -17.47 -16.86
CA VAL A 12 -15.37 -17.94 -18.22
C VAL A 12 -16.84 -17.60 -18.47
N HIS A 13 -17.12 -16.88 -19.56
CA HIS A 13 -18.49 -16.58 -19.99
C HIS A 13 -19.06 -17.74 -20.81
N VAL A 14 -20.25 -18.20 -20.44
CA VAL A 14 -21.13 -18.96 -21.33
C VAL A 14 -22.50 -18.30 -21.27
N SER A 15 -22.98 -17.84 -22.43
CA SER A 15 -24.33 -17.32 -22.63
C SER A 15 -25.22 -18.39 -23.25
N MET A 16 -26.41 -18.63 -22.70
CA MET A 16 -27.52 -19.17 -23.48
C MET A 16 -28.83 -18.53 -23.03
N ASP A 17 -29.51 -17.92 -24.00
CA ASP A 17 -30.87 -17.43 -23.91
C ASP A 17 -31.87 -18.59 -23.84
N THR A 18 -32.86 -18.49 -22.96
CA THR A 18 -34.19 -19.03 -23.23
C THR A 18 -35.24 -18.31 -22.39
N LYS A 19 -36.04 -17.47 -23.03
CA LYS A 19 -37.23 -16.86 -22.45
C LYS A 19 -38.38 -17.87 -22.44
N GLN A 20 -38.91 -18.15 -21.26
CA GLN A 20 -40.30 -18.57 -21.09
C GLN A 20 -40.96 -17.63 -20.09
N PHE A 21 -42.01 -16.94 -20.56
CA PHE A 21 -42.85 -16.06 -19.74
C PHE A 21 -43.85 -16.91 -18.95
N VAL A 22 -43.74 -16.85 -17.63
CA VAL A 22 -44.79 -17.24 -16.68
C VAL A 22 -45.19 -15.97 -15.92
N SER A 23 -46.48 -15.76 -15.71
CA SER A 23 -47.04 -14.56 -15.06
C SER A 23 -46.45 -14.34 -13.67
N LYS A 24 -46.17 -13.07 -13.33
CA LYS A 24 -45.38 -12.65 -12.17
C LYS A 24 -46.02 -12.88 -10.80
N ASP A 25 -47.31 -13.20 -10.72
CA ASP A 25 -48.07 -12.99 -9.47
C ASP A 25 -48.29 -14.25 -8.61
N ASP A 26 -47.84 -15.44 -9.00
CA ASP A 26 -48.11 -16.71 -8.27
C ASP A 26 -46.86 -17.60 -8.02
N LEU A 27 -45.68 -17.01 -7.80
CA LEU A 27 -44.47 -17.81 -7.51
C LEU A 27 -44.04 -17.65 -6.04
N GLU A 28 -43.99 -18.78 -5.32
CA GLU A 28 -43.58 -18.83 -3.91
C GLU A 28 -42.13 -18.32 -3.73
N PRO A 29 -41.84 -17.59 -2.63
CA PRO A 29 -40.49 -17.13 -2.32
C PRO A 29 -39.55 -18.31 -2.02
N TYR A 30 -38.25 -18.10 -2.19
CA TYR A 30 -37.27 -19.13 -1.81
C TYR A 30 -37.30 -19.36 -0.30
N ILE A 31 -37.25 -20.62 0.12
CA ILE A 31 -37.23 -20.97 1.56
C ILE A 31 -35.97 -20.41 2.25
N GLN A 32 -34.84 -20.34 1.54
CA GLN A 32 -33.56 -19.83 2.04
C GLN A 32 -32.88 -18.89 1.01
N PRO A 33 -32.29 -17.75 1.43
CA PRO A 33 -32.21 -17.26 2.80
C PRO A 33 -33.48 -16.56 3.30
N MET A 34 -33.76 -16.71 4.61
CA MET A 34 -34.68 -15.84 5.34
C MET A 34 -33.97 -14.56 5.77
N VAL A 35 -34.55 -13.42 5.42
CA VAL A 35 -33.95 -12.09 5.62
C VAL A 35 -34.84 -11.24 6.51
N PHE A 36 -34.28 -10.67 7.58
CA PHE A 36 -34.96 -9.70 8.44
C PHE A 36 -34.38 -8.30 8.23
N LEU A 37 -35.25 -7.30 8.03
CA LEU A 37 -34.85 -5.91 7.74
C LEU A 37 -35.38 -4.97 8.81
N PHE A 38 -34.47 -4.27 9.50
CA PHE A 38 -34.80 -3.20 10.44
C PHE A 38 -34.71 -1.83 9.78
N ASP A 39 -35.82 -1.08 9.80
CA ASP A 39 -35.90 0.36 9.44
C ASP A 39 -35.50 0.72 8.00
N PHE A 40 -35.54 -0.25 7.08
CA PHE A 40 -35.32 -0.03 5.65
C PHE A 40 -36.53 0.63 4.96
N GLU A 41 -36.24 1.38 3.90
CA GLU A 41 -37.27 1.96 3.03
C GLU A 41 -38.00 0.90 2.18
N GLU A 42 -39.26 1.17 1.83
CA GLU A 42 -40.12 0.27 1.06
C GLU A 42 -39.50 -0.14 -0.28
N ASP A 43 -38.72 0.75 -0.92
CA ASP A 43 -38.06 0.49 -2.19
C ASP A 43 -36.99 -0.62 -2.09
N VAL A 44 -36.23 -0.67 -0.98
CA VAL A 44 -35.24 -1.74 -0.74
C VAL A 44 -35.96 -3.07 -0.56
N VAL A 45 -37.02 -3.08 0.24
CA VAL A 45 -37.85 -4.25 0.49
C VAL A 45 -38.47 -4.76 -0.82
N GLY A 46 -39.02 -3.86 -1.64
CA GLY A 46 -39.60 -4.17 -2.95
C GLY A 46 -38.59 -4.84 -3.88
N LYS A 47 -37.35 -4.33 -3.94
CA LYS A 47 -36.27 -4.94 -4.74
C LYS A 47 -35.91 -6.35 -4.30
N LEU A 48 -35.92 -6.64 -3.00
CA LEU A 48 -35.64 -7.99 -2.50
C LEU A 48 -36.81 -8.95 -2.77
N LYS A 49 -38.06 -8.48 -2.62
CA LYS A 49 -39.25 -9.24 -3.00
C LYS A 49 -39.27 -9.55 -4.51
N ASP A 50 -38.86 -8.61 -5.36
CA ASP A 50 -38.67 -8.83 -6.81
C ASP A 50 -37.62 -9.91 -7.14
N LEU A 51 -36.60 -10.05 -6.28
CA LEU A 51 -35.60 -11.12 -6.35
C LEU A 51 -36.09 -12.44 -5.74
N ARG A 52 -37.33 -12.49 -5.24
CA ARG A 52 -37.97 -13.64 -4.57
C ARG A 52 -37.29 -14.06 -3.27
N ILE A 53 -36.65 -13.10 -2.60
CA ILE A 53 -36.06 -13.32 -1.28
C ILE A 53 -37.17 -13.33 -0.22
N ASN A 54 -37.09 -14.26 0.73
CA ASN A 54 -38.03 -14.37 1.84
C ASN A 54 -37.72 -13.31 2.90
N CYS A 55 -38.31 -12.14 2.75
CA CYS A 55 -38.05 -10.96 3.57
C CYS A 55 -39.14 -10.68 4.60
N TYR A 56 -38.71 -10.31 5.80
CA TYR A 56 -39.54 -9.85 6.91
C TYR A 56 -39.02 -8.49 7.39
N GLU A 57 -39.92 -7.66 7.90
CA GLU A 57 -39.63 -6.27 8.25
C GLU A 57 -39.86 -6.06 9.75
N GLY A 58 -39.07 -5.16 10.33
CA GLY A 58 -39.19 -4.73 11.72
C GLY A 58 -38.60 -3.33 11.91
N SER A 59 -38.64 -2.85 13.14
CA SER A 59 -38.19 -1.51 13.48
C SER A 59 -37.52 -1.47 14.85
N PHE A 60 -36.46 -0.68 15.00
CA PHE A 60 -35.91 -0.34 16.31
C PHE A 60 -36.78 0.70 17.06
N GLY A 61 -37.80 1.23 16.39
CA GLY A 61 -38.71 2.24 16.88
C GLY A 61 -38.41 3.63 16.34
N ALA A 62 -39.40 4.52 16.44
CA ALA A 62 -39.26 5.92 16.03
C ALA A 62 -38.83 6.80 17.21
N THR A 63 -38.05 7.86 16.92
CA THR A 63 -37.78 8.92 17.89
C THR A 63 -39.08 9.62 18.28
N VAL A 64 -39.27 9.93 19.56
CA VAL A 64 -40.51 10.49 20.09
C VAL A 64 -40.29 11.95 20.49
N LYS A 65 -41.01 12.88 19.86
CA LYS A 65 -41.02 14.30 20.24
C LYS A 65 -41.84 14.48 21.52
N VAL A 66 -41.18 14.35 22.66
CA VAL A 66 -41.76 14.48 24.00
C VAL A 66 -42.06 15.92 24.37
N ASN A 67 -41.26 16.88 23.91
CA ASN A 67 -41.46 18.32 24.17
C ASN A 67 -41.75 18.64 25.66
N ASN A 68 -40.98 18.05 26.58
CA ASN A 68 -41.24 18.22 28.01
C ASN A 68 -41.12 19.70 28.40
N LYS A 69 -42.07 20.18 29.21
CA LYS A 69 -42.00 21.47 29.89
C LYS A 69 -41.28 21.32 31.24
N LYS A 70 -40.87 22.44 31.82
CA LYS A 70 -40.26 22.46 33.15
C LYS A 70 -41.15 21.71 34.16
N HIS A 71 -40.58 20.74 34.87
CA HIS A 71 -41.26 19.82 35.82
C HIS A 71 -42.21 18.79 35.18
N GLU A 72 -42.21 18.63 33.85
CA GLU A 72 -42.94 17.55 33.17
C GLU A 72 -42.09 16.28 33.13
N GLU A 73 -42.73 15.16 33.44
CA GLU A 73 -42.18 13.82 33.40
C GLU A 73 -43.12 12.93 32.59
N LYS A 74 -42.55 12.11 31.70
CA LYS A 74 -43.30 11.18 30.85
C LYS A 74 -42.75 9.78 31.01
N LEU A 75 -43.67 8.84 31.24
CA LEU A 75 -43.37 7.42 31.21
C LEU A 75 -43.60 6.91 29.79
N LEU A 76 -42.56 6.34 29.21
CA LEU A 76 -42.49 5.88 27.84
C LEU A 76 -42.33 4.37 27.80
N LYS A 77 -42.87 3.78 26.73
CA LYS A 77 -42.62 2.40 26.34
C LYS A 77 -41.67 2.38 25.15
N LEU A 78 -40.90 1.30 25.04
CA LEU A 78 -40.21 1.01 23.78
C LEU A 78 -41.25 0.76 22.68
N ASN A 79 -40.97 1.28 21.50
CA ASN A 79 -41.79 1.16 20.29
C ASN A 79 -41.05 0.39 19.19
N HIS A 80 -40.16 -0.54 19.55
CA HIS A 80 -39.57 -1.48 18.59
C HIS A 80 -40.57 -2.59 18.23
N ASP A 81 -40.36 -3.18 17.07
CA ASP A 81 -41.14 -4.31 16.56
C ASP A 81 -40.22 -5.29 15.84
N TYR A 82 -40.06 -6.48 16.41
CA TYR A 82 -39.32 -7.58 15.79
C TYR A 82 -39.70 -8.92 16.46
N PRO A 83 -39.49 -10.06 15.77
CA PRO A 83 -39.92 -11.35 16.28
C PRO A 83 -38.91 -11.94 17.27
N ALA A 84 -39.41 -12.72 18.24
CA ALA A 84 -38.58 -13.36 19.26
C ALA A 84 -37.63 -14.46 18.72
N ASN A 85 -37.87 -14.95 17.50
CA ASN A 85 -37.07 -15.99 16.84
C ASN A 85 -36.06 -15.42 15.83
N LEU A 86 -35.50 -14.22 16.07
CA LEU A 86 -34.51 -13.59 15.17
C LEU A 86 -33.29 -14.49 14.87
N HIS A 87 -32.94 -15.40 15.80
CA HIS A 87 -31.88 -16.39 15.62
C HIS A 87 -32.14 -17.44 14.51
N GLU A 88 -33.39 -17.59 14.04
CA GLU A 88 -33.75 -18.51 12.96
C GLU A 88 -33.42 -17.95 11.57
N PHE A 89 -33.26 -16.63 11.42
CA PHE A 89 -32.97 -15.97 10.15
C PHE A 89 -31.57 -16.28 9.63
N ASP A 90 -31.35 -16.12 8.33
CA ASP A 90 -30.03 -16.32 7.71
C ASP A 90 -29.29 -15.01 7.52
N VAL A 91 -30.02 -13.94 7.20
CA VAL A 91 -29.49 -12.58 7.03
C VAL A 91 -30.29 -11.60 7.87
N VAL A 92 -29.63 -10.77 8.66
CA VAL A 92 -30.27 -9.65 9.38
C VAL A 92 -29.63 -8.33 8.93
N MET A 93 -30.47 -7.41 8.47
CA MET A 93 -30.06 -6.12 7.95
C MET A 93 -30.54 -5.00 8.88
N LEU A 94 -29.66 -4.04 9.17
CA LEU A 94 -29.89 -2.90 10.06
C LEU A 94 -29.65 -1.59 9.29
N ASP A 95 -30.68 -0.77 9.11
CA ASP A 95 -30.49 0.59 8.61
C ASP A 95 -30.38 1.60 9.76
N LEU A 96 -29.15 1.93 10.16
CA LEU A 96 -28.86 2.89 11.22
C LEU A 96 -28.69 4.32 10.67
N THR A 97 -29.04 4.55 9.40
CA THR A 97 -28.98 5.87 8.75
C THR A 97 -30.33 6.58 8.75
N ASN A 98 -31.42 5.82 8.84
CA ASN A 98 -32.78 6.33 8.83
C ASN A 98 -33.22 6.81 10.23
N ASN A 99 -33.97 7.91 10.26
CA ASN A 99 -34.51 8.50 11.50
C ASN A 99 -36.00 8.75 11.32
N GLN A 100 -36.83 7.76 11.66
CA GLN A 100 -38.26 8.00 11.82
C GLN A 100 -38.51 8.80 13.10
N SER A 101 -39.51 9.69 13.05
CA SER A 101 -39.88 10.54 14.18
C SER A 101 -41.38 10.70 14.27
N GLU A 102 -41.91 10.51 15.48
CA GLU A 102 -43.32 10.67 15.79
C GLU A 102 -43.53 11.69 16.93
N ASN A 103 -44.74 12.24 17.03
CA ASN A 103 -45.12 13.05 18.18
C ASN A 103 -45.51 12.15 19.35
N TYR A 104 -45.22 12.59 20.57
CA TYR A 104 -45.66 11.87 21.77
C TYR A 104 -47.19 11.69 21.77
N ASP A 105 -47.62 10.44 21.84
CA ASP A 105 -49.01 10.03 21.96
C ASP A 105 -49.19 9.23 23.27
N PRO A 106 -49.88 9.78 24.28
CA PRO A 106 -50.13 9.09 25.54
C PRO A 106 -50.79 7.71 25.36
N SER A 107 -51.59 7.51 24.31
CA SER A 107 -52.30 6.25 24.08
C SER A 107 -51.35 5.09 23.78
N LYS A 108 -50.24 5.35 23.08
CA LYS A 108 -49.18 4.37 22.76
C LYS A 108 -48.31 4.01 23.96
N HIS A 109 -48.33 4.82 25.01
CA HIS A 109 -47.51 4.64 26.21
C HIS A 109 -48.33 4.25 27.45
N GLN A 110 -49.61 3.87 27.27
CA GLN A 110 -50.44 3.37 28.37
C GLN A 110 -49.91 2.04 28.91
N LEU A 111 -49.80 1.92 30.24
CA LEU A 111 -49.34 0.73 30.96
C LEU A 111 -50.51 -0.20 31.34
N SER A 112 -51.49 -0.39 30.46
CA SER A 112 -52.77 -1.04 30.75
C SER A 112 -52.75 -2.58 30.77
N ASN A 113 -51.68 -3.22 30.28
CA ASN A 113 -51.55 -4.68 30.17
C ASN A 113 -50.35 -5.21 30.96
N THR A 114 -50.35 -5.06 32.29
CA THR A 114 -49.30 -5.60 33.16
C THR A 114 -49.80 -6.82 33.92
N SER A 115 -49.13 -7.97 33.75
CA SER A 115 -49.39 -9.17 34.55
C SER A 115 -48.57 -9.12 35.84
N GLY A 116 -49.22 -9.02 37.00
CA GLY A 116 -48.56 -9.00 38.31
C GLY A 116 -48.64 -7.66 39.04
N ASN A 117 -47.77 -7.46 40.04
CA ASN A 117 -47.79 -6.28 40.92
C ASN A 117 -46.81 -5.16 40.51
N THR A 118 -46.15 -5.32 39.36
CA THR A 118 -45.10 -4.43 38.86
C THR A 118 -45.30 -4.11 37.39
N ALA A 119 -44.96 -2.88 37.00
CA ALA A 119 -44.90 -2.44 35.61
C ALA A 119 -43.58 -1.72 35.35
N HIS A 120 -43.06 -1.78 34.12
CA HIS A 120 -41.81 -1.14 33.75
C HIS A 120 -42.03 -0.08 32.66
N ALA A 121 -41.32 1.04 32.78
CA ALA A 121 -41.34 2.14 31.83
C ALA A 121 -39.97 2.83 31.76
N LEU A 122 -39.80 3.65 30.73
CA LEU A 122 -38.66 4.54 30.56
C LEU A 122 -39.09 5.95 30.96
N LEU A 123 -38.24 6.66 31.69
CA LEU A 123 -38.55 8.02 32.13
C LEU A 123 -37.89 9.05 31.22
N SER A 124 -38.71 9.95 30.71
CA SER A 124 -38.29 11.17 30.00
C SER A 124 -38.63 12.37 30.86
N THR A 125 -37.66 13.26 31.08
CA THR A 125 -37.83 14.47 31.92
C THR A 125 -37.26 15.69 31.23
N TYR A 126 -37.73 16.89 31.60
CA TYR A 126 -37.10 18.14 31.16
C TYR A 126 -35.61 18.17 31.54
N PRO A 127 -34.68 18.54 30.64
CA PRO A 127 -34.89 19.31 29.40
C PRO A 127 -35.12 18.49 28.12
N GLU A 128 -35.27 17.16 28.19
CA GLU A 128 -35.39 16.31 27.01
C GLU A 128 -36.60 16.69 26.15
N GLN A 129 -36.36 16.97 24.86
CA GLN A 129 -37.39 17.33 23.88
C GLN A 129 -37.67 16.21 22.88
N ILE A 130 -36.67 15.36 22.63
CA ILE A 130 -36.75 14.20 21.75
C ILE A 130 -36.19 13.02 22.55
N PHE A 131 -37.00 12.00 22.72
CA PHE A 131 -36.60 10.73 23.31
C PHE A 131 -36.24 9.77 22.17
N ASP A 132 -35.02 9.24 22.17
CA ASP A 132 -34.56 8.27 21.18
C ASP A 132 -34.55 6.86 21.80
N PRO A 133 -35.50 5.97 21.44
CA PRO A 133 -35.56 4.61 22.00
C PRO A 133 -34.55 3.65 21.35
N ARG A 134 -33.95 4.02 20.21
CA ARG A 134 -33.29 3.06 19.32
C ARG A 134 -31.99 2.48 19.87
N PRO A 135 -31.07 3.24 20.52
CA PRO A 135 -29.91 2.63 21.17
C PRO A 135 -30.29 1.53 22.18
N LEU A 136 -31.39 1.70 22.92
CA LEU A 136 -31.89 0.65 23.82
C LEU A 136 -32.48 -0.55 23.06
N SER A 137 -33.28 -0.31 22.02
CA SER A 137 -33.79 -1.39 21.16
C SER A 137 -32.66 -2.19 20.51
N ILE A 138 -31.59 -1.52 20.06
CA ILE A 138 -30.41 -2.15 19.46
C ILE A 138 -29.64 -2.99 20.49
N ASP A 139 -29.48 -2.52 21.74
CA ASP A 139 -28.88 -3.32 22.84
C ASP A 139 -29.70 -4.57 23.20
N ILE A 140 -31.00 -4.54 22.98
CA ILE A 140 -31.87 -5.71 23.16
C ILE A 140 -31.64 -6.69 22.00
N VAL A 141 -31.76 -6.20 20.76
CA VAL A 141 -31.59 -7.00 19.54
C VAL A 141 -30.17 -7.58 19.41
N SER A 142 -29.14 -6.88 19.90
CA SER A 142 -27.75 -7.36 19.82
C SER A 142 -27.54 -8.69 20.55
N ARG A 143 -28.35 -8.99 21.57
CA ARG A 143 -28.34 -10.28 22.28
C ARG A 143 -28.81 -11.42 21.38
N ASP A 144 -29.82 -11.17 20.56
CA ASP A 144 -30.31 -12.13 19.57
C ASP A 144 -29.34 -12.26 18.39
N LEU A 145 -28.66 -11.17 18.01
CA LEU A 145 -27.60 -11.18 16.99
C LEU A 145 -26.35 -11.98 17.44
N ILE A 146 -26.05 -12.01 18.74
CA ILE A 146 -25.01 -12.87 19.32
C ILE A 146 -25.42 -14.36 19.24
N GLU A 147 -26.70 -14.69 19.43
CA GLU A 147 -27.14 -16.07 19.21
C GLU A 147 -27.12 -16.43 17.72
N LEU A 148 -27.46 -15.48 16.84
CA LEU A 148 -27.36 -15.62 15.39
C LEU A 148 -25.92 -15.86 14.91
N SER A 149 -24.90 -15.28 15.57
CA SER A 149 -23.48 -15.46 15.18
C SER A 149 -22.95 -16.87 15.42
N LYS A 150 -23.61 -17.66 16.27
CA LYS A 150 -23.22 -19.06 16.57
C LYS A 150 -23.48 -20.03 15.43
N LYS A 151 -24.29 -19.63 14.44
CA LYS A 151 -24.50 -20.33 13.17
C LYS A 151 -23.96 -19.50 12.01
N LYS A 152 -23.87 -20.13 10.83
CA LYS A 152 -23.51 -19.42 9.60
C LYS A 152 -24.65 -18.46 9.25
N SER A 153 -24.37 -17.17 9.34
CA SER A 153 -25.33 -16.10 9.12
C SER A 153 -24.63 -14.84 8.59
N VAL A 154 -25.39 -13.89 8.07
CA VAL A 154 -24.89 -12.59 7.63
C VAL A 154 -25.59 -11.47 8.41
N ILE A 155 -24.81 -10.54 8.94
CA ILE A 155 -25.35 -9.31 9.54
C ILE A 155 -24.89 -8.15 8.65
N ILE A 156 -25.79 -7.28 8.24
CA ILE A 156 -25.47 -6.13 7.39
C ILE A 156 -25.95 -4.86 8.10
N ALA A 157 -25.06 -3.92 8.36
CA ALA A 157 -25.43 -2.63 8.95
C ALA A 157 -25.02 -1.47 8.04
N PHE A 158 -25.98 -0.59 7.74
CA PHE A 158 -25.70 0.72 7.15
C PHE A 158 -25.53 1.72 8.30
N CYS A 159 -24.30 2.19 8.50
CA CYS A 159 -23.93 3.01 9.66
C CYS A 159 -23.88 4.50 9.32
N GLY A 160 -24.67 5.27 10.08
CA GLY A 160 -24.64 6.73 10.08
C GLY A 160 -23.70 7.30 11.14
N SER A 161 -24.20 8.26 11.91
CA SER A 161 -23.51 8.81 13.08
C SER A 161 -23.82 7.98 14.32
N GLU A 162 -22.85 7.93 15.24
CA GLU A 162 -23.11 7.39 16.58
C GLU A 162 -24.08 8.31 17.34
N ASN A 163 -25.11 7.70 17.93
CA ASN A 163 -26.06 8.34 18.82
C ASN A 163 -25.99 7.63 20.17
N ILE A 164 -25.68 8.38 21.22
CA ILE A 164 -25.63 7.90 22.60
C ILE A 164 -26.84 8.46 23.34
N SER A 165 -27.53 7.62 24.11
CA SER A 165 -28.69 8.01 24.91
C SER A 165 -28.61 7.43 26.32
N GLU A 166 -28.93 8.25 27.32
CA GLU A 166 -29.05 7.83 28.72
C GLU A 166 -30.51 7.48 29.02
N TYR A 167 -30.74 6.28 29.51
CA TYR A 167 -32.06 5.78 29.87
C TYR A 167 -32.22 5.66 31.38
N GLN A 168 -33.36 6.09 31.88
CA GLN A 168 -33.78 5.88 33.26
C GLN A 168 -34.92 4.86 33.28
N PHE A 169 -34.67 3.71 33.91
CA PHE A 169 -35.66 2.63 34.05
C PHE A 169 -36.50 2.87 35.30
N VAL A 170 -37.81 2.83 35.14
CA VAL A 170 -38.77 3.01 36.21
C VAL A 170 -39.53 1.72 36.44
N GLU A 171 -39.56 1.28 37.68
CA GLU A 171 -40.48 0.25 38.17
C GLU A 171 -41.65 0.93 38.89
N ILE A 172 -42.86 0.51 38.55
CA ILE A 172 -44.11 1.03 39.10
C ILE A 172 -44.74 -0.09 39.91
N THR A 173 -44.84 0.13 41.22
CA THR A 173 -45.43 -0.81 42.16
C THR A 173 -46.64 -0.18 42.86
N ARG A 174 -47.25 -0.91 43.81
CA ARG A 174 -48.27 -0.33 44.71
C ARG A 174 -47.80 0.91 45.49
N HIS A 175 -46.48 1.13 45.60
CA HIS A 175 -45.88 2.26 46.29
C HIS A 175 -45.61 3.46 45.36
N GLY A 176 -45.91 3.33 44.06
CA GLY A 176 -45.67 4.36 43.05
C GLY A 176 -44.48 4.04 42.13
N PRO A 177 -44.16 4.95 41.19
CA PRO A 177 -42.99 4.85 40.31
C PRO A 177 -41.69 5.13 41.08
N SER A 178 -40.68 4.30 40.85
CA SER A 178 -39.31 4.51 41.34
C SER A 178 -38.28 4.18 40.27
N ILE A 179 -37.25 5.02 40.15
CA ILE A 179 -36.13 4.76 39.25
C ILE A 179 -35.29 3.60 39.83
N THR A 180 -35.13 2.53 39.07
CA THR A 180 -34.38 1.33 39.49
C THR A 180 -32.96 1.32 38.97
N SER A 181 -32.72 1.87 37.78
CA SER A 181 -31.40 1.90 37.16
C SER A 181 -31.29 2.99 36.10
N ARG A 182 -30.04 3.29 35.73
CA ARG A 182 -29.70 4.15 34.60
C ARG A 182 -28.71 3.43 33.71
N LYS A 183 -28.83 3.58 32.39
CA LYS A 183 -27.91 2.98 31.42
C LYS A 183 -27.68 3.94 30.26
N GLU A 184 -26.43 4.18 29.93
CA GLU A 184 -26.03 4.88 28.70
C GLU A 184 -25.77 3.84 27.61
N LEU A 185 -26.31 4.06 26.42
CA LEU A 185 -26.23 3.11 25.30
C LEU A 185 -25.98 3.82 23.97
N SER A 186 -25.29 3.14 23.08
CA SER A 186 -24.96 3.59 21.72
C SER A 186 -25.66 2.71 20.68
N ASN A 187 -26.10 3.34 19.58
CA ASN A 187 -26.65 2.63 18.42
C ASN A 187 -25.60 1.79 17.66
N PHE A 188 -24.31 1.89 17.98
CA PHE A 188 -23.26 1.07 17.38
C PHE A 188 -23.01 -0.25 18.11
N LEU A 189 -23.64 -0.49 19.26
CA LEU A 189 -23.50 -1.71 20.05
C LEU A 189 -24.39 -2.87 19.54
N PHE A 190 -24.48 -3.06 18.22
CA PHE A 190 -25.34 -4.09 17.63
C PHE A 190 -24.69 -5.48 17.53
N TYR A 191 -23.37 -5.61 17.71
CA TYR A 191 -22.70 -6.91 17.77
C TYR A 191 -21.44 -6.87 18.67
N GLN A 192 -20.92 -8.03 19.06
CA GLN A 192 -19.73 -8.15 19.90
C GLN A 192 -18.45 -7.72 19.17
N ASP A 193 -17.47 -7.20 19.91
CA ASP A 193 -16.17 -6.77 19.36
C ASP A 193 -16.28 -5.71 18.26
N PHE A 194 -17.27 -4.80 18.40
CA PHE A 194 -17.40 -3.64 17.52
C PHE A 194 -16.09 -2.83 17.51
N PRO A 195 -15.53 -2.48 16.33
CA PRO A 195 -14.25 -1.81 16.25
C PRO A 195 -14.31 -0.40 16.87
N GLY A 196 -13.16 0.04 17.40
CA GLY A 196 -13.00 1.43 17.78
C GLY A 196 -13.25 2.35 16.59
N HIS A 197 -13.82 3.53 16.83
CA HIS A 197 -14.26 4.41 15.76
C HIS A 197 -14.22 5.87 16.19
N ILE A 198 -14.30 6.78 15.21
CA ILE A 198 -14.41 8.22 15.44
C ILE A 198 -15.42 8.86 14.48
N SER A 199 -16.10 9.89 14.97
CA SER A 199 -16.99 10.71 14.14
C SER A 199 -16.21 11.44 13.05
N ARG A 200 -16.57 11.19 11.79
CA ARG A 200 -15.95 11.82 10.63
C ARG A 200 -16.87 11.80 9.44
N ASN A 201 -17.19 12.98 8.92
CA ASN A 201 -18.10 13.13 7.80
C ASN A 201 -17.34 13.30 6.48
N GLY A 202 -17.80 12.63 5.43
CA GLY A 202 -17.24 12.80 4.08
C GLY A 202 -18.00 12.04 3.00
N ARG A 203 -17.59 12.29 1.76
CA ARG A 203 -18.17 11.69 0.54
C ARG A 203 -17.14 11.05 -0.39
N LYS A 204 -15.87 11.40 -0.21
CA LYS A 204 -14.78 10.89 -1.04
C LYS A 204 -14.29 9.59 -0.45
N VAL A 205 -14.55 8.51 -1.18
CA VAL A 205 -14.16 7.16 -0.81
C VAL A 205 -13.41 6.50 -1.96
N LYS A 206 -12.51 5.59 -1.62
CA LYS A 206 -11.69 4.81 -2.54
C LYS A 206 -11.63 3.36 -2.08
N LEU A 207 -11.33 2.47 -3.01
CA LEU A 207 -11.07 1.07 -2.68
C LEU A 207 -9.71 0.92 -1.96
N PRO A 208 -9.58 -0.03 -1.03
CA PRO A 208 -8.28 -0.45 -0.50
C PRO A 208 -7.38 -1.03 -1.60
N THR A 209 -6.05 -0.96 -1.40
CA THR A 209 -5.05 -1.55 -2.33
C THR A 209 -5.29 -3.04 -2.58
N ASN A 210 -5.74 -3.77 -1.57
CA ASN A 210 -6.14 -5.17 -1.68
C ASN A 210 -7.65 -5.23 -1.93
N GLU A 211 -8.05 -5.31 -3.18
CA GLU A 211 -9.45 -5.40 -3.57
C GLU A 211 -10.11 -6.70 -3.08
N SER A 212 -11.39 -6.60 -2.70
CA SER A 212 -12.23 -7.74 -2.31
C SER A 212 -13.16 -8.15 -3.46
N LYS A 213 -13.82 -9.30 -3.34
CA LYS A 213 -14.93 -9.68 -4.23
C LYS A 213 -16.06 -8.65 -4.29
N LEU A 214 -16.22 -7.80 -3.27
CA LEU A 214 -17.21 -6.72 -3.24
C LEU A 214 -16.73 -5.45 -3.95
N SER A 215 -15.44 -5.32 -4.29
CA SER A 215 -14.90 -4.12 -4.95
C SER A 215 -15.68 -3.71 -6.21
N PRO A 216 -16.09 -4.62 -7.12
CA PRO A 216 -16.87 -4.26 -8.29
C PRO A 216 -18.26 -3.69 -7.98
N LEU A 217 -18.88 -4.09 -6.86
CA LEU A 217 -20.13 -3.51 -6.38
C LEU A 217 -19.89 -2.04 -6.03
N PHE A 218 -18.88 -1.76 -5.21
CA PHE A 218 -18.60 -0.41 -4.73
C PHE A 218 -18.18 0.56 -5.84
N LEU A 219 -17.44 0.09 -6.86
CA LEU A 219 -17.01 0.93 -8.00
C LEU A 219 -18.19 1.66 -8.66
N LYS A 220 -19.38 1.05 -8.69
CA LYS A 220 -20.59 1.62 -9.28
C LYS A 220 -21.23 2.71 -8.42
N HIS A 221 -20.89 2.76 -7.13
CA HIS A 221 -21.54 3.62 -6.14
C HIS A 221 -20.57 4.59 -5.43
N LEU A 222 -19.29 4.66 -5.79
CA LEU A 222 -18.29 5.50 -5.12
C LEU A 222 -18.73 6.98 -4.99
N ASP A 223 -19.33 7.54 -6.03
CA ASP A 223 -19.79 8.94 -6.05
C ASP A 223 -21.07 9.17 -5.22
N ASN A 224 -21.74 8.10 -4.80
CA ASN A 224 -23.04 8.12 -4.12
C ASN A 224 -22.96 7.64 -2.65
N ILE A 225 -21.76 7.65 -2.08
CA ILE A 225 -21.51 7.23 -0.70
C ILE A 225 -21.35 8.45 0.22
N ASN A 226 -22.03 8.43 1.36
CA ASN A 226 -21.88 9.39 2.43
C ASN A 226 -21.50 8.65 3.72
N PHE A 227 -20.30 8.88 4.24
CA PHE A 227 -19.88 8.32 5.52
C PHE A 227 -19.91 9.40 6.61
N LYS A 228 -20.26 8.99 7.84
CA LYS A 228 -20.27 9.85 9.04
C LYS A 228 -19.38 9.33 10.18
N THR A 229 -18.77 8.17 9.97
CA THR A 229 -17.93 7.47 10.93
C THR A 229 -16.76 6.83 10.18
N VAL A 230 -15.59 6.81 10.80
CA VAL A 230 -14.45 5.98 10.36
C VAL A 230 -14.07 5.02 11.49
N PHE A 231 -13.52 3.87 11.10
CA PHE A 231 -13.20 2.75 11.99
C PHE A 231 -11.70 2.53 12.08
N TYR A 232 -11.25 2.09 13.25
CA TYR A 232 -9.90 1.58 13.45
C TYR A 232 -9.86 0.09 13.13
N HIS A 233 -8.76 -0.32 12.51
CA HIS A 233 -8.51 -1.74 12.33
C HIS A 233 -8.22 -2.36 13.69
N PRO A 234 -9.00 -3.35 14.16
CA PRO A 234 -8.70 -4.04 15.41
C PRO A 234 -7.35 -4.75 15.31
N THR A 235 -6.64 -4.81 16.44
CA THR A 235 -5.32 -5.43 16.53
C THR A 235 -5.27 -6.44 17.67
N GLU A 236 -4.51 -7.51 17.48
CA GLU A 236 -4.18 -8.49 18.51
C GLU A 236 -2.67 -8.52 18.78
N TRP A 237 -2.30 -8.87 20.00
CA TRP A 237 -0.90 -8.97 20.40
C TRP A 237 -0.31 -10.31 19.95
N ARG A 238 0.48 -10.30 18.87
CA ARG A 238 1.18 -11.48 18.32
C ARG A 238 2.63 -11.15 18.03
N ASP A 239 3.54 -12.07 18.34
CA ASP A 239 5.00 -11.89 18.13
C ASP A 239 5.58 -10.63 18.79
N LYS A 240 5.15 -10.32 20.02
CA LYS A 240 5.58 -9.14 20.79
C LYS A 240 5.27 -7.78 20.12
N LYS A 241 4.30 -7.73 19.21
CA LYS A 241 3.78 -6.50 18.59
C LYS A 241 2.26 -6.57 18.41
N ASN A 242 1.61 -5.42 18.33
CA ASN A 242 0.22 -5.34 17.89
C ASN A 242 0.17 -5.55 16.38
N GLN A 243 -0.63 -6.52 15.93
CA GLN A 243 -0.84 -6.83 14.52
C GLN A 243 -2.33 -6.74 14.20
N PRO A 244 -2.73 -6.23 13.02
CA PRO A 244 -4.12 -6.28 12.57
C PRO A 244 -4.68 -7.71 12.64
N ILE A 245 -5.91 -7.87 13.13
CA ILE A 245 -6.59 -9.17 13.10
C ILE A 245 -6.91 -9.57 11.66
N GLU A 246 -6.77 -10.84 11.30
CA GLU A 246 -7.06 -11.28 9.92
C GLU A 246 -8.56 -11.33 9.62
N ASP A 247 -9.39 -11.40 10.67
CA ASP A 247 -10.84 -11.54 10.56
C ASP A 247 -11.58 -10.25 10.21
N PHE A 248 -10.83 -9.14 10.13
CA PHE A 248 -11.34 -7.82 9.79
C PHE A 248 -10.77 -7.36 8.44
N VAL A 249 -11.64 -7.11 7.47
CA VAL A 249 -11.28 -6.75 6.09
C VAL A 249 -11.85 -5.37 5.76
N PRO A 250 -11.01 -4.34 5.58
CA PRO A 250 -11.46 -3.05 5.04
C PRO A 250 -12.07 -3.23 3.64
N LEU A 251 -13.24 -2.63 3.41
CA LEU A 251 -13.93 -2.66 2.11
C LEU A 251 -13.86 -1.32 1.37
N LEU A 252 -13.85 -0.21 2.12
CA LEU A 252 -13.70 1.14 1.60
C LEU A 252 -12.85 1.99 2.54
N LEU A 253 -12.05 2.88 1.95
CA LEU A 253 -11.24 3.88 2.64
C LEU A 253 -11.65 5.29 2.23
N ASN A 254 -11.34 6.28 3.06
CA ASN A 254 -11.37 7.68 2.63
C ASN A 254 -10.01 8.13 2.05
N GLU A 255 -9.90 9.40 1.65
CA GLU A 255 -8.65 9.98 1.10
C GLU A 255 -7.44 9.94 2.06
N ARG A 256 -7.68 9.73 3.36
CA ARG A 256 -6.65 9.62 4.41
C ARG A 256 -6.33 8.18 4.77
N ASP A 257 -6.79 7.22 3.97
CA ASP A 257 -6.65 5.77 4.23
C ASP A 257 -7.34 5.32 5.54
N GLU A 258 -8.32 6.08 6.03
CA GLU A 258 -9.16 5.68 7.17
C GLU A 258 -10.32 4.80 6.69
N ILE A 259 -10.66 3.77 7.47
CA ILE A 259 -11.65 2.75 7.08
C ILE A 259 -13.06 3.31 7.23
N VAL A 260 -13.86 3.29 6.17
CA VAL A 260 -15.28 3.75 6.20
C VAL A 260 -16.27 2.61 6.02
N SER A 261 -15.80 1.44 5.58
CA SER A 261 -16.58 0.21 5.42
C SER A 261 -15.70 -1.00 5.66
N TYR A 262 -16.26 -2.06 6.22
CA TYR A 262 -15.52 -3.29 6.50
C TYR A 262 -16.42 -4.52 6.46
N ALA A 263 -15.78 -5.69 6.33
CA ALA A 263 -16.34 -7.00 6.67
C ALA A 263 -15.59 -7.53 7.90
N HIS A 264 -16.29 -8.14 8.84
CA HIS A 264 -15.72 -8.72 10.06
C HIS A 264 -16.34 -10.10 10.29
N ILE A 265 -15.51 -11.13 10.47
CA ILE A 265 -15.98 -12.45 10.88
C ILE A 265 -16.06 -12.49 12.39
N VAL A 266 -17.26 -12.76 12.92
CA VAL A 266 -17.52 -12.91 14.35
C VAL A 266 -18.18 -14.26 14.57
N ASP A 267 -17.52 -15.12 15.34
CA ASP A 267 -17.88 -16.54 15.46
C ASP A 267 -17.99 -17.24 14.09
N LYS A 268 -19.22 -17.53 13.64
CA LYS A 268 -19.51 -18.14 12.33
C LYS A 268 -20.28 -17.19 11.40
N SER A 269 -20.59 -15.97 11.84
CA SER A 269 -21.26 -14.97 11.01
C SER A 269 -20.28 -14.04 10.34
N THR A 270 -20.72 -13.48 9.23
CA THR A 270 -20.02 -12.37 8.57
C THR A 270 -20.82 -11.09 8.77
N VAL A 271 -20.20 -10.10 9.42
CA VAL A 271 -20.75 -8.77 9.63
C VAL A 271 -20.23 -7.85 8.54
N PHE A 272 -21.12 -7.26 7.76
CA PHE A 272 -20.81 -6.20 6.80
C PHE A 272 -21.27 -4.85 7.35
N VAL A 273 -20.37 -3.89 7.37
CA VAL A 273 -20.70 -2.51 7.74
C VAL A 273 -20.44 -1.59 6.56
N PHE A 274 -21.51 -0.98 6.07
CA PHE A 274 -21.51 -0.06 4.95
C PHE A 274 -21.81 1.37 5.43
N PRO A 275 -21.25 2.40 4.78
CA PRO A 275 -21.69 3.77 4.97
C PRO A 275 -23.09 3.97 4.37
N ASP A 276 -23.65 5.18 4.50
CA ASP A 276 -24.90 5.51 3.83
C ASP A 276 -24.68 5.59 2.30
N ILE A 277 -25.63 5.04 1.54
CA ILE A 277 -25.56 4.93 0.08
C ILE A 277 -26.85 5.53 -0.49
N THR A 278 -26.72 6.49 -1.40
CA THR A 278 -27.89 7.19 -1.96
C THR A 278 -28.79 6.27 -2.77
N ASP A 279 -28.23 5.36 -3.58
CA ASP A 279 -28.98 4.34 -4.33
C ASP A 279 -28.94 2.98 -3.60
N LYS A 280 -29.45 2.98 -2.36
CA LYS A 280 -29.51 1.80 -1.49
C LYS A 280 -30.32 0.65 -2.12
N PRO A 281 -31.48 0.87 -2.78
CA PRO A 281 -32.27 -0.23 -3.36
C PRO A 281 -31.50 -1.03 -4.43
N ASN A 282 -30.81 -0.36 -5.36
CA ASN A 282 -30.03 -1.08 -6.37
C ASN A 282 -28.75 -1.68 -5.79
N PHE A 283 -28.09 -1.01 -4.84
CA PHE A 283 -26.94 -1.58 -4.15
C PHE A 283 -27.29 -2.90 -3.45
N VAL A 284 -28.36 -2.90 -2.66
CA VAL A 284 -28.84 -4.10 -1.95
C VAL A 284 -29.28 -5.18 -2.93
N SER A 285 -29.99 -4.81 -4.01
CA SER A 285 -30.40 -5.76 -5.05
C SER A 285 -29.19 -6.47 -5.69
N GLU A 286 -28.16 -5.73 -6.07
CA GLU A 286 -26.96 -6.32 -6.69
C GLU A 286 -26.14 -7.14 -5.69
N LEU A 287 -26.05 -6.67 -4.43
CA LEU A 287 -25.42 -7.37 -3.32
C LEU A 287 -26.03 -8.77 -3.12
N PHE A 288 -27.35 -8.87 -3.03
CA PHE A 288 -28.05 -10.16 -2.86
C PHE A 288 -28.02 -11.03 -4.11
N LYS A 289 -28.15 -10.43 -5.29
CA LYS A 289 -28.21 -11.18 -6.55
C LYS A 289 -26.86 -11.79 -6.94
N THR A 290 -25.77 -11.06 -6.71
CA THR A 290 -24.47 -11.38 -7.32
C THR A 290 -23.40 -11.70 -6.28
N TYR A 291 -23.26 -10.86 -5.26
CA TYR A 291 -22.04 -10.88 -4.44
C TYR A 291 -22.15 -11.70 -3.16
N LEU A 292 -23.25 -11.59 -2.41
CA LEU A 292 -23.45 -12.42 -1.22
C LEU A 292 -23.42 -13.92 -1.56
N PRO A 293 -24.02 -14.40 -2.67
CA PRO A 293 -23.87 -15.79 -3.04
C PRO A 293 -22.44 -16.19 -3.45
N GLU A 294 -21.60 -15.25 -3.89
CA GLU A 294 -20.19 -15.49 -4.22
C GLU A 294 -19.29 -15.51 -2.97
N VAL A 295 -19.64 -14.73 -1.95
CA VAL A 295 -18.87 -14.55 -0.72
C VAL A 295 -19.28 -15.54 0.37
N VAL A 296 -20.58 -15.82 0.51
CA VAL A 296 -21.15 -16.70 1.54
C VAL A 296 -22.11 -17.72 0.92
N PRO A 297 -21.62 -18.61 0.03
CA PRO A 297 -22.47 -19.50 -0.79
C PRO A 297 -23.37 -20.42 0.02
N GLU A 298 -22.95 -20.79 1.23
CA GLU A 298 -23.62 -21.76 2.10
C GLU A 298 -24.99 -21.28 2.61
N ILE A 299 -25.21 -19.95 2.62
CA ILE A 299 -26.48 -19.31 2.99
C ILE A 299 -27.37 -19.09 1.76
N PHE A 300 -26.81 -19.22 0.57
CA PHE A 300 -27.45 -18.93 -0.71
C PHE A 300 -27.49 -20.18 -1.61
N PRO A 301 -28.11 -21.30 -1.18
CA PRO A 301 -28.05 -22.57 -1.91
C PRO A 301 -28.70 -22.53 -3.30
N PHE A 302 -29.66 -21.62 -3.52
CA PHE A 302 -30.40 -21.48 -4.77
C PHE A 302 -30.12 -20.18 -5.54
N HIS A 303 -29.19 -19.35 -5.05
CA HIS A 303 -28.90 -18.05 -5.64
C HIS A 303 -27.50 -18.09 -6.26
N GLY A 304 -27.44 -18.03 -7.58
CA GLY A 304 -26.21 -18.19 -8.36
C GLY A 304 -26.49 -19.09 -9.56
N GLU A 305 -26.46 -18.51 -10.75
CA GLU A 305 -26.70 -19.24 -12.00
C GLU A 305 -25.86 -20.53 -12.04
N PHE A 306 -26.54 -21.68 -11.98
CA PHE A 306 -26.00 -23.02 -12.21
C PHE A 306 -24.82 -23.49 -11.31
N LYS A 307 -24.70 -23.00 -10.07
CA LYS A 307 -23.61 -23.46 -9.17
C LYS A 307 -23.60 -24.96 -8.87
N TRP A 308 -24.75 -25.62 -8.87
CA TRP A 308 -24.86 -27.09 -8.69
C TRP A 308 -24.14 -27.91 -9.78
N LEU A 309 -23.88 -27.33 -10.96
CA LEU A 309 -23.02 -27.95 -11.97
C LEU A 309 -21.54 -27.94 -11.57
N ASN A 310 -21.14 -26.99 -10.71
CA ASN A 310 -19.75 -26.75 -10.32
C ASN A 310 -19.39 -27.32 -8.93
N ASP A 311 -20.35 -27.87 -8.18
CA ASP A 311 -20.13 -28.43 -6.83
C ASP A 311 -19.46 -29.82 -6.85
N GLY A 312 -19.09 -30.33 -8.03
CA GLY A 312 -18.35 -31.58 -8.21
C GLY A 312 -19.21 -32.85 -8.24
N ASP A 313 -20.51 -32.73 -7.98
CA ASP A 313 -21.46 -33.85 -8.00
C ASP A 313 -21.81 -34.35 -9.42
N TYR A 314 -21.50 -33.55 -10.45
CA TYR A 314 -21.83 -33.85 -11.86
C TYR A 314 -20.67 -33.58 -12.83
N PRO A 315 -19.51 -34.28 -12.72
CA PRO A 315 -18.35 -34.01 -13.55
C PRO A 315 -18.58 -34.39 -15.02
N LEU A 316 -18.14 -33.54 -15.95
CA LEU A 316 -18.11 -33.83 -17.38
C LEU A 316 -16.96 -34.79 -17.72
N PRO A 317 -17.07 -35.60 -18.79
CA PRO A 317 -15.98 -36.46 -19.24
C PRO A 317 -14.69 -35.67 -19.50
N GLY A 318 -13.62 -35.98 -18.75
CA GLY A 318 -12.31 -35.33 -18.87
C GLY A 318 -12.11 -34.06 -18.02
N GLU A 319 -13.16 -33.55 -17.37
CA GLU A 319 -13.08 -32.33 -16.55
C GLU A 319 -12.13 -32.47 -15.37
N ASN A 320 -12.21 -33.58 -14.63
CA ASN A 320 -11.31 -33.86 -13.50
C ASN A 320 -9.83 -33.87 -13.92
N LYS A 321 -9.53 -34.32 -15.15
CA LYS A 321 -8.16 -34.32 -15.67
C LYS A 321 -7.67 -32.89 -15.91
N LEU A 322 -8.50 -32.05 -16.51
CA LEU A 322 -8.19 -30.63 -16.75
C LEU A 322 -8.09 -29.83 -15.45
N LEU A 323 -8.92 -30.14 -14.45
CA LEU A 323 -8.84 -29.52 -13.12
C LEU A 323 -7.54 -29.89 -12.39
N LEU A 324 -7.09 -31.14 -12.49
CA LEU A 324 -5.79 -31.57 -11.98
C LEU A 324 -4.63 -30.87 -12.71
N GLU A 325 -4.65 -30.85 -14.05
CA GLU A 325 -3.64 -30.16 -14.86
C GLU A 325 -3.58 -28.65 -14.53
N ARG A 326 -4.74 -28.01 -14.33
CA ARG A 326 -4.83 -26.60 -13.89
C ARG A 326 -4.21 -26.42 -12.51
N ALA A 327 -4.56 -27.26 -11.53
CA ALA A 327 -4.03 -27.17 -10.18
C ALA A 327 -2.50 -27.37 -10.13
N GLU A 328 -1.96 -28.31 -10.91
CA GLU A 328 -0.52 -28.52 -11.05
C GLU A 328 0.19 -27.31 -11.68
N LEU A 329 -0.42 -26.70 -12.71
CA LEU A 329 0.10 -25.49 -13.34
C LEU A 329 0.08 -24.29 -12.38
N GLU A 330 -1.01 -24.11 -11.64
CA GLU A 330 -1.15 -23.04 -10.65
C GLU A 330 -0.13 -23.21 -9.50
N ASP A 331 0.06 -24.43 -8.98
CA ASP A 331 1.07 -24.70 -7.95
C ASP A 331 2.50 -24.41 -8.45
N LYS A 332 2.82 -24.86 -9.67
CA LYS A 332 4.11 -24.56 -10.30
C LYS A 332 4.32 -23.06 -10.53
N PHE A 333 3.29 -22.36 -11.00
CA PHE A 333 3.36 -20.91 -11.22
C PHE A 333 3.59 -20.17 -9.90
N ASN A 334 2.83 -20.51 -8.86
CA ASN A 334 2.96 -19.88 -7.54
C ASN A 334 4.33 -20.12 -6.91
N LYS A 335 4.90 -21.33 -7.05
CA LYS A 335 6.28 -21.63 -6.64
C LYS A 335 7.29 -20.76 -7.36
N ASN A 336 7.20 -20.64 -8.68
CA ASN A 336 8.10 -19.81 -9.47
C ASN A 336 8.02 -18.32 -9.06
N ILE A 337 6.82 -17.81 -8.79
CA ILE A 337 6.63 -16.43 -8.32
C ILE A 337 7.28 -16.24 -6.94
N ALA A 338 7.07 -17.17 -6.01
CA ALA A 338 7.67 -17.10 -4.69
C ALA A 338 9.21 -17.11 -4.76
N GLU A 339 9.80 -17.96 -5.61
CA GLU A 339 11.25 -17.97 -5.86
C GLU A 339 11.77 -16.66 -6.46
N ILE A 340 11.02 -16.03 -7.38
CA ILE A 340 11.40 -14.74 -7.96
C ILE A 340 11.34 -13.64 -6.91
N GLU A 341 10.30 -13.61 -6.07
CA GLU A 341 10.18 -12.63 -4.98
C GLU A 341 11.30 -12.79 -3.96
N GLU A 342 11.70 -14.02 -3.62
CA GLU A 342 12.84 -14.28 -2.73
C GLU A 342 14.16 -13.79 -3.35
N LYS A 343 14.35 -14.01 -4.66
CA LYS A 343 15.51 -13.49 -5.40
C LYS A 343 15.52 -11.96 -5.43
N LEU A 344 14.36 -11.31 -5.61
CA LEU A 344 14.24 -9.84 -5.58
C LEU A 344 14.51 -9.27 -4.19
N ALA A 345 14.00 -9.89 -3.13
CA ALA A 345 14.30 -9.51 -1.76
C ALA A 345 15.79 -9.61 -1.48
N SER A 346 16.42 -10.73 -1.85
CA SER A 346 17.86 -10.94 -1.72
C SER A 346 18.67 -9.91 -2.52
N LEU A 347 18.22 -9.57 -3.73
CA LEU A 347 18.84 -8.56 -4.58
C LEU A 347 18.82 -7.17 -3.93
N LYS A 348 17.66 -6.77 -3.38
CA LYS A 348 17.49 -5.49 -2.69
C LYS A 348 18.41 -5.38 -1.47
N VAL A 349 18.53 -6.47 -0.69
CA VAL A 349 19.45 -6.52 0.46
C VAL A 349 20.90 -6.40 -0.01
N LYS A 350 21.30 -7.20 -1.02
CA LYS A 350 22.67 -7.20 -1.56
C LYS A 350 23.11 -5.83 -2.06
N TYR A 351 22.23 -5.08 -2.72
CA TYR A 351 22.54 -3.79 -3.34
C TYR A 351 22.04 -2.57 -2.54
N LYS A 352 21.61 -2.77 -1.30
CA LYS A 352 21.10 -1.70 -0.42
C LYS A 352 22.10 -0.55 -0.25
N PHE A 353 23.39 -0.84 -0.16
CA PHE A 353 24.41 0.21 -0.05
C PHE A 353 24.36 1.22 -1.22
N LEU A 354 23.96 0.80 -2.43
CA LEU A 354 23.83 1.71 -3.58
C LEU A 354 22.64 2.65 -3.45
N SER A 355 21.50 2.18 -2.94
CA SER A 355 20.38 3.08 -2.64
C SER A 355 20.76 4.05 -1.52
N ASP A 356 21.45 3.54 -0.50
CA ASP A 356 21.77 4.32 0.68
C ASP A 356 22.77 5.44 0.36
N LEU A 357 23.72 5.22 -0.56
CA LEU A 357 24.61 6.25 -1.08
C LEU A 357 23.87 7.50 -1.58
N ILE A 358 22.68 7.35 -2.17
CA ILE A 358 21.94 8.46 -2.79
C ILE A 358 20.76 8.95 -1.95
N THR A 359 20.30 8.22 -0.93
CA THR A 359 19.15 8.62 -0.09
C THR A 359 19.52 9.02 1.33
N GLU A 360 20.52 8.36 1.94
CA GLU A 360 20.71 8.38 3.39
C GLU A 360 21.67 9.48 3.88
N THR A 361 21.83 9.52 5.21
CA THR A 361 22.71 10.43 5.96
C THR A 361 23.21 9.78 7.25
N GLY A 362 24.23 10.36 7.88
CA GLY A 362 24.77 9.86 9.16
C GLY A 362 25.31 8.45 9.00
N ASP A 363 25.20 7.65 10.06
CA ASP A 363 25.82 6.33 10.19
C ASP A 363 25.43 5.37 9.05
N THR A 364 24.18 5.45 8.57
CA THR A 364 23.71 4.62 7.44
C THR A 364 24.43 4.99 6.14
N LEU A 365 24.70 6.28 5.91
CA LEU A 365 25.47 6.73 4.76
C LEU A 365 26.95 6.34 4.89
N VAL A 366 27.52 6.46 6.10
CA VAL A 366 28.89 6.04 6.39
C VAL A 366 29.06 4.56 6.09
N SER A 367 28.17 3.71 6.60
CA SER A 367 28.16 2.26 6.35
C SER A 367 28.03 1.91 4.86
N ALA A 368 27.25 2.69 4.10
CA ALA A 368 27.10 2.50 2.66
C ALA A 368 28.38 2.83 1.89
N VAL A 369 29.09 3.90 2.27
CA VAL A 369 30.39 4.26 1.70
C VAL A 369 31.46 3.23 2.10
N GLU A 370 31.47 2.76 3.34
CA GLU A 370 32.36 1.68 3.80
C GLU A 370 32.18 0.42 2.95
N THR A 371 30.93 -0.03 2.77
CA THR A 371 30.59 -1.18 1.92
C THR A 371 31.07 -0.96 0.48
N TYR A 372 30.94 0.26 -0.05
CA TYR A 372 31.41 0.62 -1.38
C TYR A 372 32.94 0.55 -1.48
N LEU A 373 33.68 1.07 -0.51
CA LEU A 373 35.15 1.03 -0.47
C LEU A 373 35.67 -0.41 -0.35
N ASN A 374 35.03 -1.23 0.48
CA ASN A 374 35.30 -2.67 0.54
C ASN A 374 35.02 -3.36 -0.81
N TRP A 375 33.91 -3.02 -1.47
CA TRP A 375 33.61 -3.53 -2.81
C TRP A 375 34.64 -3.07 -3.86
N LEU A 376 35.21 -1.86 -3.77
CA LEU A 376 36.32 -1.43 -4.62
C LEU A 376 37.60 -2.27 -4.43
N GLY A 377 37.67 -3.04 -3.33
CA GLY A 377 38.80 -3.92 -3.02
C GLY A 377 39.94 -3.21 -2.30
N PHE A 378 39.63 -2.25 -1.42
CA PHE A 378 40.60 -1.79 -0.43
C PHE A 378 40.79 -2.87 0.65
N GLU A 379 42.03 -3.15 1.05
CA GLU A 379 42.35 -4.25 1.98
C GLU A 379 41.96 -3.92 3.44
N SER A 380 42.05 -2.65 3.82
CA SER A 380 41.81 -2.19 5.19
C SER A 380 40.94 -0.94 5.15
N VAL A 381 39.65 -1.09 5.42
CA VAL A 381 38.67 -0.01 5.57
C VAL A 381 38.14 -0.09 7.00
N VAL A 382 38.24 1.00 7.76
CA VAL A 382 37.84 1.05 9.17
C VAL A 382 36.87 2.21 9.37
N ASN A 383 35.66 1.90 9.83
CA ASN A 383 34.72 2.88 10.35
C ASN A 383 35.13 3.27 11.79
N LEU A 384 35.42 4.56 12.02
CA LEU A 384 35.86 5.02 13.34
C LEU A 384 34.72 5.13 14.35
N ASP A 385 33.50 5.41 13.90
CA ASP A 385 32.33 5.47 14.79
C ASP A 385 32.08 4.11 15.47
N ASP A 386 32.35 3.02 14.76
CA ASP A 386 32.20 1.65 15.29
C ASP A 386 33.32 1.25 16.26
N THR A 387 34.51 1.86 16.13
CA THR A 387 35.71 1.46 16.90
C THR A 387 36.03 2.40 18.06
N ASN A 388 35.70 3.69 17.96
CA ASN A 388 35.93 4.71 18.98
C ASN A 388 34.83 5.78 18.98
N PRO A 389 33.61 5.49 19.46
CA PRO A 389 32.46 6.39 19.40
C PRO A 389 32.64 7.72 20.16
N ASP A 390 33.64 7.80 21.05
CA ASP A 390 33.96 9.01 21.82
C ASP A 390 34.89 9.99 21.08
N ILE A 391 35.46 9.61 19.93
CA ILE A 391 36.40 10.41 19.13
C ILE A 391 35.73 10.82 17.81
N LEU A 392 35.08 11.98 17.82
CA LEU A 392 34.42 12.56 16.64
C LEU A 392 35.43 13.31 15.76
N GLU A 393 36.22 12.57 14.98
CA GLU A 393 37.21 13.13 14.04
C GLU A 393 36.84 12.87 12.58
N GLU A 394 37.23 11.74 12.00
CA GLU A 394 36.82 11.28 10.66
C GLU A 394 35.88 10.07 10.71
N ASP A 395 35.10 9.84 9.65
CA ASP A 395 34.17 8.70 9.60
C ASP A 395 34.89 7.40 9.18
N ILE A 396 35.72 7.44 8.12
CA ILE A 396 36.39 6.24 7.58
C ILE A 396 37.88 6.46 7.37
N GLN A 397 38.67 5.45 7.71
CA GLN A 397 40.08 5.32 7.37
C GLN A 397 40.33 4.18 6.38
N VAL A 398 41.22 4.40 5.42
CA VAL A 398 41.70 3.35 4.50
C VAL A 398 43.22 3.31 4.50
N ASP A 399 43.79 2.18 4.93
CA ASP A 399 45.25 1.97 4.94
C ASP A 399 45.68 1.08 3.78
N CYS A 400 46.47 1.65 2.86
CA CYS A 400 47.05 0.93 1.72
C CYS A 400 48.53 0.58 1.93
N LYS A 401 49.07 0.76 3.14
CA LYS A 401 50.50 0.61 3.52
C LYS A 401 51.39 1.73 2.96
N ASP A 402 51.32 2.00 1.66
CA ASP A 402 52.09 3.04 0.96
C ASP A 402 51.42 4.43 1.02
N ARG A 403 50.09 4.45 1.18
CA ARG A 403 49.26 5.65 1.29
C ARG A 403 48.14 5.42 2.31
N PHE A 404 47.64 6.51 2.90
CA PHE A 404 46.59 6.50 3.90
C PHE A 404 45.49 7.50 3.53
N LEU A 405 44.24 7.06 3.45
CA LEU A 405 43.09 7.91 3.14
C LEU A 405 42.24 8.11 4.39
N VAL A 406 41.90 9.37 4.69
CA VAL A 406 40.89 9.72 5.69
C VAL A 406 39.70 10.34 4.99
N VAL A 407 38.50 9.91 5.37
CA VAL A 407 37.25 10.26 4.68
C VAL A 407 36.27 10.88 5.68
N GLU A 408 35.74 12.04 5.31
CA GLU A 408 34.58 12.68 5.95
C GLU A 408 33.39 12.59 5.00
N ILE A 409 32.23 12.22 5.52
CA ILE A 409 31.02 11.87 4.78
C ILE A 409 29.86 12.67 5.34
N LYS A 410 29.11 13.33 4.45
CA LYS A 410 27.96 14.14 4.88
C LYS A 410 26.75 13.99 3.98
N GLY A 411 25.60 13.68 4.58
CA GLY A 411 24.31 13.74 3.90
C GLY A 411 23.60 15.07 4.22
N ILE A 412 23.30 15.88 3.21
CA ILE A 412 22.69 17.21 3.39
C ILE A 412 21.53 17.47 2.44
N GLY A 413 20.57 18.29 2.88
CA GLY A 413 19.45 18.72 2.05
C GLY A 413 19.79 19.82 1.03
N GLY A 414 20.92 20.52 1.22
CA GLY A 414 21.42 21.59 0.35
C GLY A 414 22.76 21.24 -0.31
N THR A 415 23.61 22.24 -0.50
CA THR A 415 25.01 22.12 -0.96
C THR A 415 25.99 22.35 0.18
N SER A 416 27.24 21.89 0.04
CA SER A 416 28.24 21.96 1.12
C SER A 416 28.70 23.38 1.41
N THR A 417 28.99 23.66 2.68
CA THR A 417 29.59 24.93 3.12
C THR A 417 31.12 24.84 3.14
N ASP A 418 31.80 25.98 3.18
CA ASP A 418 33.28 26.01 3.27
C ASP A 418 33.80 25.30 4.52
N LYS A 419 33.05 25.39 5.63
CA LYS A 419 33.36 24.69 6.87
C LYS A 419 33.29 23.17 6.68
N ASP A 420 32.27 22.67 5.99
CA ASP A 420 32.12 21.24 5.71
C ASP A 420 33.31 20.74 4.86
N CYS A 421 33.61 21.45 3.78
CA CYS A 421 34.69 21.08 2.87
C CYS A 421 36.08 21.12 3.52
N SER A 422 36.32 22.00 4.49
CA SER A 422 37.65 22.21 5.10
C SER A 422 37.91 21.38 6.35
N GLN A 423 36.89 20.77 6.96
CA GLN A 423 37.02 19.98 8.19
C GLN A 423 38.04 18.84 8.02
N ILE A 424 37.99 18.13 6.90
CA ILE A 424 38.85 16.99 6.60
C ILE A 424 40.34 17.35 6.57
N SER A 425 40.70 18.60 6.24
CA SER A 425 42.10 19.05 6.26
C SER A 425 42.72 18.93 7.65
N LYS A 426 41.98 19.29 8.71
CA LYS A 426 42.49 19.24 10.09
C LYS A 426 42.86 17.82 10.50
N ILE A 427 42.01 16.87 10.11
CA ILE A 427 42.18 15.45 10.44
C ILE A 427 43.34 14.86 9.66
N LYS A 428 43.40 15.13 8.35
CA LYS A 428 44.52 14.77 7.49
C LYS A 428 45.88 15.19 8.09
N TYR A 429 46.03 16.45 8.50
CA TYR A 429 47.29 16.93 9.08
C TYR A 429 47.63 16.24 10.40
N ARG A 430 46.64 16.03 11.28
CA ARG A 430 46.81 15.33 12.55
C ARG A 430 47.29 13.88 12.32
N ARG A 431 46.69 13.17 11.37
CA ARG A 431 47.10 11.79 11.02
C ARG A 431 48.47 11.75 10.36
N ALA A 432 48.81 12.72 9.53
CA ALA A 432 50.16 12.84 8.95
C ALA A 432 51.23 13.01 10.03
N GLU A 433 50.96 13.84 11.04
CA GLU A 433 51.83 14.03 12.20
C GLU A 433 51.96 12.75 13.02
N GLN A 434 50.85 12.08 13.35
CA GLN A 434 50.84 10.80 14.09
C GLN A 434 51.60 9.68 13.35
N ARG A 435 51.48 9.62 12.02
CA ARG A 435 52.15 8.63 11.16
C ARG A 435 53.61 8.97 10.89
N GLY A 436 54.02 10.23 11.10
CA GLY A 436 55.34 10.73 10.73
C GLY A 436 55.60 10.74 9.21
N LYS A 437 54.54 10.77 8.39
CA LYS A 437 54.59 10.72 6.93
C LYS A 437 53.53 11.64 6.32
N PHE A 438 53.83 12.19 5.15
CA PHE A 438 52.91 13.05 4.38
C PHE A 438 52.08 12.28 3.35
N ASP A 439 52.11 10.94 3.36
CA ASP A 439 51.34 10.03 2.50
C ASP A 439 49.87 9.90 2.93
N VAL A 440 49.35 10.93 3.61
CA VAL A 440 47.97 11.01 4.12
C VAL A 440 47.12 11.92 3.23
N PHE A 441 46.00 11.41 2.75
CA PHE A 441 45.10 12.06 1.82
C PHE A 441 43.74 12.27 2.50
N GLY A 442 43.19 13.47 2.39
CA GLY A 442 41.88 13.80 2.94
C GLY A 442 40.84 13.83 1.84
N LEU A 443 39.70 13.17 2.05
CA LEU A 443 38.59 13.10 1.10
C LEU A 443 37.29 13.49 1.79
N TYR A 444 36.58 14.47 1.21
CA TYR A 444 35.23 14.82 1.62
C TYR A 444 34.22 14.29 0.61
N ILE A 445 33.27 13.48 1.08
CA ILE A 445 32.22 12.86 0.27
C ILE A 445 30.86 13.40 0.71
N VAL A 446 30.06 13.90 -0.23
CA VAL A 446 28.75 14.46 0.08
C VAL A 446 27.61 13.78 -0.68
N ASN A 447 26.54 13.43 0.04
CA ASN A 447 25.22 13.19 -0.53
C ASN A 447 24.41 14.50 -0.46
N HIS A 448 24.60 15.37 -1.45
CA HIS A 448 23.96 16.69 -1.51
C HIS A 448 22.53 16.61 -2.03
N GLN A 449 21.71 17.62 -1.68
CA GLN A 449 20.32 17.73 -2.14
C GLN A 449 19.54 16.41 -2.03
N ARG A 450 19.74 15.66 -0.95
CA ARG A 450 19.34 14.24 -0.84
C ARG A 450 17.83 13.99 -1.01
N TYR A 451 17.00 14.99 -0.75
CA TYR A 451 15.55 14.93 -0.93
C TYR A 451 15.10 15.11 -2.40
N MET A 452 16.05 15.33 -3.32
CA MET A 452 15.80 15.40 -4.77
C MET A 452 16.34 14.16 -5.48
N PRO A 453 15.68 13.68 -6.55
CA PRO A 453 16.23 12.64 -7.42
C PRO A 453 17.61 13.05 -7.96
N PRO A 454 18.61 12.15 -8.02
CA PRO A 454 19.98 12.52 -8.40
C PRO A 454 20.12 13.26 -9.73
N LYS A 455 19.29 12.94 -10.72
CA LYS A 455 19.30 13.60 -12.04
C LYS A 455 18.80 15.06 -12.00
N SER A 456 18.11 15.46 -10.95
CA SER A 456 17.58 16.82 -10.75
C SER A 456 18.46 17.67 -9.83
N ARG A 457 19.54 17.10 -9.28
CA ARG A 457 20.48 17.80 -8.40
C ARG A 457 21.43 18.68 -9.21
N ALA A 458 22.03 19.67 -8.55
CA ALA A 458 23.14 20.42 -9.10
C ALA A 458 24.30 19.48 -9.44
N THR A 459 24.87 19.61 -10.65
CA THR A 459 25.97 18.77 -11.13
C THR A 459 27.22 18.91 -10.27
N THR A 460 27.48 20.12 -9.76
CA THR A 460 28.61 20.42 -8.87
C THR A 460 28.09 21.11 -7.62
N PRO A 461 28.03 20.43 -6.45
CA PRO A 461 27.53 21.03 -5.21
C PRO A 461 28.58 21.86 -4.46
N PHE A 462 29.64 22.26 -5.16
CA PHE A 462 30.78 22.99 -4.62
C PHE A 462 30.97 24.30 -5.39
N THR A 463 31.31 25.37 -4.69
CA THR A 463 31.66 26.65 -5.31
C THR A 463 33.07 26.60 -5.91
N GLU A 464 33.38 27.50 -6.84
CA GLU A 464 34.73 27.57 -7.42
C GLU A 464 35.83 27.80 -6.38
N ASN A 465 35.54 28.59 -5.33
CA ASN A 465 36.48 28.84 -4.24
C ASN A 465 36.70 27.57 -3.43
N GLN A 466 35.65 26.82 -3.08
CA GLN A 466 35.77 25.54 -2.38
C GLN A 466 36.65 24.54 -3.14
N ILE A 467 36.50 24.48 -4.47
CA ILE A 467 37.30 23.61 -5.34
C ILE A 467 38.77 24.05 -5.37
N LYS A 468 39.03 25.36 -5.52
CA LYS A 468 40.39 25.93 -5.49
C LYS A 468 41.08 25.66 -4.16
N ASP A 469 40.39 25.93 -3.06
CA ASP A 469 40.89 25.72 -1.69
C ASP A 469 41.18 24.24 -1.43
N ALA A 470 40.32 23.32 -1.90
CA ALA A 470 40.57 21.89 -1.83
C ALA A 470 41.85 21.48 -2.58
N GLY A 471 42.10 22.08 -3.75
CA GLY A 471 43.33 21.89 -4.51
C GLY A 471 44.58 22.41 -3.80
N HIS A 472 44.50 23.58 -3.15
CA HIS A 472 45.59 24.16 -2.36
C HIS A 472 45.91 23.34 -1.12
N ASP A 473 44.89 22.91 -0.38
CA ASP A 473 45.03 22.11 0.85
C ASP A 473 45.27 20.61 0.59
N LYS A 474 45.34 20.23 -0.70
CA LYS A 474 45.58 18.87 -1.16
C LYS A 474 44.56 17.87 -0.58
N ARG A 475 43.27 18.22 -0.62
CA ARG A 475 42.13 17.35 -0.26
C ARG A 475 41.22 17.12 -1.45
N GLY A 476 40.54 15.99 -1.48
CA GLY A 476 39.54 15.64 -2.50
C GLY A 476 38.13 16.05 -2.10
N LEU A 477 37.32 16.44 -3.08
CA LEU A 477 35.88 16.66 -2.98
C LEU A 477 35.16 15.73 -3.95
N LEU A 478 34.18 14.97 -3.47
CA LEU A 478 33.47 13.98 -4.26
C LEU A 478 31.98 13.90 -3.86
N THR A 479 31.11 13.53 -4.79
CA THR A 479 29.70 13.25 -4.45
C THR A 479 29.45 11.75 -4.37
N THR A 480 28.53 11.33 -3.50
CA THR A 480 28.10 9.93 -3.45
C THR A 480 27.41 9.48 -4.73
N TYR A 481 26.84 10.41 -5.50
CA TYR A 481 26.27 10.10 -6.81
C TYR A 481 27.34 9.81 -7.87
N ASP A 482 28.54 10.38 -7.75
CA ASP A 482 29.67 9.99 -8.60
C ASP A 482 30.12 8.56 -8.30
N LEU A 483 30.20 8.17 -7.02
CA LEU A 483 30.43 6.77 -6.63
C LEU A 483 29.33 5.84 -7.19
N TYR A 484 28.07 6.24 -7.04
CA TYR A 484 26.93 5.49 -7.59
C TYR A 484 27.04 5.28 -9.10
N LYS A 485 27.38 6.32 -9.87
CA LYS A 485 27.58 6.19 -11.33
C LYS A 485 28.78 5.30 -11.65
N ALA A 486 29.88 5.46 -10.92
CA ALA A 486 31.09 4.68 -11.11
C ALA A 486 30.85 3.17 -10.88
N TYR A 487 29.99 2.80 -9.93
CA TYR A 487 29.54 1.41 -9.75
C TYR A 487 29.06 0.79 -11.07
N PHE A 488 28.10 1.44 -11.73
CA PHE A 488 27.52 0.91 -12.97
C PHE A 488 28.52 0.96 -14.13
N LEU A 489 29.37 1.98 -14.21
CA LEU A 489 30.45 2.01 -15.22
C LEU A 489 31.43 0.84 -15.05
N ILE A 490 31.70 0.43 -13.82
CA ILE A 490 32.55 -0.73 -13.52
C ILE A 490 31.84 -2.03 -13.90
N GLU A 491 30.59 -2.22 -13.47
CA GLU A 491 29.81 -3.43 -13.81
C GLU A 491 29.57 -3.55 -15.33
N GLU A 492 29.47 -2.43 -16.05
CA GLU A 492 29.35 -2.42 -17.50
C GLU A 492 30.68 -2.68 -18.24
N GLY A 493 31.80 -2.71 -17.52
CA GLY A 493 33.16 -2.90 -18.04
C GLY A 493 33.82 -1.63 -18.60
N ILE A 494 33.14 -0.48 -18.51
CA ILE A 494 33.58 0.82 -19.04
C ILE A 494 34.67 1.45 -18.18
N MET A 495 34.72 1.12 -16.89
CA MET A 495 35.70 1.62 -15.91
C MET A 495 36.25 0.44 -15.11
N GLN A 496 37.46 0.54 -14.57
CA GLN A 496 38.02 -0.45 -13.66
C GLN A 496 37.93 0.03 -12.21
N LYS A 497 37.84 -0.92 -11.25
CA LYS A 497 37.90 -0.57 -9.82
C LYS A 497 39.18 0.20 -9.47
N ALA A 498 40.30 -0.11 -10.13
CA ALA A 498 41.58 0.57 -9.96
C ALA A 498 41.50 2.07 -10.31
N ASP A 499 40.84 2.43 -11.41
CA ASP A 499 40.66 3.84 -11.85
C ASP A 499 40.00 4.68 -10.75
N VAL A 500 38.97 4.11 -10.11
CA VAL A 500 38.27 4.79 -9.00
C VAL A 500 39.18 4.89 -7.79
N ARG A 501 39.83 3.78 -7.37
CA ARG A 501 40.72 3.77 -6.21
C ARG A 501 41.81 4.83 -6.31
N GLU A 502 42.48 4.93 -7.46
CA GLU A 502 43.51 5.96 -7.68
C GLU A 502 42.94 7.37 -7.68
N SER A 503 41.74 7.55 -8.23
CA SER A 503 41.08 8.86 -8.24
C SER A 503 40.70 9.36 -6.85
N LEU A 504 40.43 8.48 -5.88
CA LEU A 504 40.10 8.88 -4.49
C LEU A 504 41.26 9.56 -3.76
N PHE A 505 42.51 9.42 -4.24
CA PHE A 505 43.69 10.09 -3.69
C PHE A 505 43.98 11.45 -4.35
N LYS A 506 43.21 11.85 -5.37
CA LYS A 506 43.39 13.14 -6.07
C LYS A 506 42.86 14.32 -5.23
N ALA A 507 43.39 15.51 -5.49
CA ALA A 507 42.97 16.74 -4.83
C ALA A 507 42.07 17.62 -5.71
N GLY A 508 41.29 18.50 -5.09
CA GLY A 508 40.28 19.31 -5.75
C GLY A 508 38.98 18.54 -5.98
N LEU A 509 38.19 18.95 -6.97
CA LEU A 509 37.01 18.21 -7.39
C LEU A 509 37.44 16.91 -8.10
N ILE A 510 37.16 15.77 -7.48
CA ILE A 510 37.47 14.46 -8.06
C ILE A 510 36.43 14.14 -9.12
N VAL A 511 36.91 13.80 -10.31
CA VAL A 511 36.09 13.27 -11.41
C VAL A 511 36.46 11.82 -11.63
N LEU A 512 35.45 10.94 -11.61
CA LEU A 512 35.62 9.52 -11.85
C LEU A 512 35.41 9.25 -13.34
N GLU A 513 36.50 9.12 -14.09
CA GLU A 513 36.51 8.80 -15.52
C GLU A 513 37.36 7.56 -15.78
N PRO A 514 37.07 6.77 -16.84
CA PRO A 514 37.92 5.64 -17.21
C PRO A 514 39.34 6.10 -17.50
N GLU A 515 40.33 5.37 -16.95
CA GLU A 515 41.74 5.57 -17.27
C GLU A 515 42.18 4.56 -18.34
N ASN A 516 43.38 4.76 -18.91
CA ASN A 516 43.95 3.88 -19.94
C ASN A 516 43.10 3.72 -21.20
N ILE A 517 42.42 4.79 -21.61
CA ILE A 517 41.68 4.85 -22.87
C ILE A 517 42.39 5.78 -23.87
N GLU A 518 42.37 5.40 -25.15
CA GLU A 518 42.88 6.19 -26.27
C GLU A 518 41.71 6.66 -27.13
N SER A 519 41.66 7.97 -27.41
CA SER A 519 40.64 8.53 -28.30
C SER A 519 40.96 8.15 -29.74
N ILE A 520 39.97 7.57 -30.44
CA ILE A 520 40.00 7.36 -31.89
C ILE A 520 39.25 8.48 -32.63
N GLY A 521 38.90 9.55 -31.91
CA GLY A 521 38.31 10.77 -32.44
C GLY A 521 36.78 10.84 -32.38
N VAL A 522 36.28 12.00 -32.80
CA VAL A 522 34.85 12.22 -33.05
C VAL A 522 34.57 11.84 -34.51
N PRO A 523 33.54 11.02 -34.79
CA PRO A 523 33.20 10.64 -36.16
C PRO A 523 32.98 11.88 -37.04
N HIS A 524 33.62 11.90 -38.21
CA HIS A 524 33.48 12.99 -39.18
C HIS A 524 32.08 12.98 -39.79
N GLU A 525 31.60 11.77 -40.10
CA GLU A 525 30.27 11.54 -40.66
C GLU A 525 29.56 10.39 -39.95
N LEU A 526 28.24 10.50 -39.89
CA LEU A 526 27.35 9.49 -39.34
C LEU A 526 26.35 9.07 -40.42
N PHE A 527 26.33 7.78 -40.75
CA PHE A 527 25.40 7.18 -41.70
C PHE A 527 24.39 6.28 -40.99
N MET A 528 23.34 5.87 -41.72
CA MET A 528 22.30 4.96 -41.24
C MET A 528 21.70 5.39 -39.89
N ASP A 529 21.33 6.68 -39.79
CA ASP A 529 20.77 7.27 -38.57
C ASP A 529 21.70 7.10 -37.35
N GLY A 530 23.01 7.23 -37.56
CA GLY A 530 24.04 7.18 -36.52
C GLY A 530 24.53 5.78 -36.16
N GLN A 531 24.07 4.74 -36.85
CA GLN A 531 24.56 3.37 -36.62
C GLN A 531 25.95 3.13 -37.25
N VAL A 532 26.32 3.91 -38.26
CA VAL A 532 27.64 3.83 -38.91
C VAL A 532 28.39 5.15 -38.67
N ALA A 533 29.64 5.03 -38.22
CA ALA A 533 30.52 6.15 -37.93
C ALA A 533 31.78 6.10 -38.81
N ILE A 534 32.13 7.23 -39.43
CA ILE A 534 33.39 7.37 -40.17
C ILE A 534 34.45 7.99 -39.26
N VAL A 535 35.52 7.24 -39.01
CA VAL A 535 36.68 7.70 -38.23
C VAL A 535 37.95 7.52 -39.03
N ASN A 536 38.99 8.27 -38.68
CA ASN A 536 40.32 8.15 -39.27
C ASN A 536 41.29 7.65 -38.20
N LEU A 537 41.78 6.43 -38.36
CA LEU A 537 42.67 5.78 -37.41
C LEU A 537 44.13 6.17 -37.69
N ASN A 538 44.91 6.33 -36.63
CA ASN A 538 46.34 6.66 -36.73
C ASN A 538 47.19 5.68 -35.90
N GLY A 539 47.19 4.40 -36.30
CA GLY A 539 47.96 3.33 -35.66
C GLY A 539 47.17 2.46 -34.67
N THR A 540 46.00 2.92 -34.21
CA THR A 540 45.10 2.12 -33.37
C THR A 540 44.42 1.04 -34.21
N THR A 541 44.60 -0.24 -33.84
CA THR A 541 43.96 -1.37 -34.53
C THR A 541 42.57 -1.62 -33.97
N LEU A 542 41.55 -1.62 -34.83
CA LEU A 542 40.19 -2.04 -34.54
C LEU A 542 39.89 -3.38 -35.20
N SER A 543 39.12 -4.22 -34.52
CA SER A 543 38.63 -5.51 -35.00
C SER A 543 37.11 -5.61 -34.85
N VAL A 544 36.46 -6.40 -35.71
CA VAL A 544 35.05 -6.75 -35.52
C VAL A 544 34.88 -7.48 -34.17
N GLY A 545 33.88 -7.08 -33.40
CA GLY A 545 33.63 -7.54 -32.04
C GLY A 545 34.34 -6.73 -30.94
N ASP A 546 35.23 -5.79 -31.28
CA ASP A 546 35.83 -4.90 -30.28
C ASP A 546 34.76 -4.02 -29.61
N THR A 547 34.96 -3.75 -28.32
CA THR A 547 34.13 -2.83 -27.55
C THR A 547 34.75 -1.43 -27.55
N LEU A 548 33.99 -0.46 -28.02
CA LEU A 548 34.33 0.96 -27.95
C LEU A 548 33.65 1.62 -26.74
N ILE A 549 34.36 2.56 -26.13
CA ILE A 549 33.81 3.47 -25.11
C ILE A 549 33.38 4.75 -25.82
N VAL A 550 32.13 5.14 -25.60
CA VAL A 550 31.51 6.33 -26.20
C VAL A 550 31.34 7.40 -25.13
N LYS A 551 31.97 8.56 -25.30
CA LYS A 551 31.77 9.74 -24.42
C LYS A 551 30.83 10.74 -25.09
N LYS A 552 29.78 11.15 -24.38
CA LYS A 552 28.87 12.22 -24.81
C LYS A 552 28.52 13.11 -23.64
N GLN A 553 28.88 14.40 -23.70
CA GLN A 553 28.58 15.39 -22.65
C GLN A 553 28.98 14.89 -21.25
N GLY A 554 30.15 14.23 -21.15
CA GLY A 554 30.65 13.67 -19.88
C GLY A 554 30.04 12.33 -19.46
N VAL A 555 29.08 11.78 -20.22
CA VAL A 555 28.50 10.46 -19.97
C VAL A 555 29.18 9.42 -20.83
N TYR A 556 29.64 8.33 -20.21
CA TYR A 556 30.25 7.19 -20.88
C TYR A 556 29.22 6.09 -21.11
N SER A 557 29.37 5.37 -22.22
CA SER A 557 28.61 4.16 -22.53
C SER A 557 29.42 3.26 -23.44
N LYS A 558 28.99 2.01 -23.64
CA LYS A 558 29.65 1.06 -24.55
C LYS A 558 28.93 0.92 -25.89
N ALA A 559 29.68 0.55 -26.92
CA ALA A 559 29.20 0.11 -28.22
C ALA A 559 30.11 -1.00 -28.75
N THR A 560 29.55 -1.98 -29.45
CA THR A 560 30.30 -3.10 -30.04
C THR A 560 30.39 -2.91 -31.55
N ILE A 561 31.57 -3.18 -32.12
CA ILE A 561 31.78 -3.14 -33.58
C ILE A 561 31.13 -4.37 -34.23
N GLU A 562 30.09 -4.17 -35.04
CA GLU A 562 29.43 -5.22 -35.82
C GLU A 562 30.17 -5.52 -37.13
N SER A 563 30.70 -4.49 -37.79
CA SER A 563 31.44 -4.63 -39.05
C SER A 563 32.31 -3.41 -39.32
N LEU A 564 33.42 -3.62 -40.02
CA LEU A 564 34.30 -2.57 -40.53
C LEU A 564 34.27 -2.57 -42.06
N GLN A 565 34.29 -1.39 -42.68
CA GLN A 565 34.31 -1.24 -44.13
C GLN A 565 35.32 -0.16 -44.55
N VAL A 566 36.15 -0.48 -45.55
CA VAL A 566 37.15 0.41 -46.14
C VAL A 566 37.01 0.37 -47.65
N ASN A 567 36.80 1.53 -48.30
CA ASN A 567 36.56 1.62 -49.75
C ASN A 567 35.53 0.60 -50.24
N ASP A 568 34.35 0.59 -49.61
CA ASP A 568 33.24 -0.33 -49.86
C ASP A 568 33.49 -1.83 -49.61
N ASN A 569 34.67 -2.23 -49.15
CA ASN A 569 35.00 -3.62 -48.85
C ASN A 569 34.97 -3.90 -47.34
N GLY A 570 34.30 -4.98 -46.93
CA GLY A 570 34.28 -5.44 -45.56
C GLY A 570 35.65 -5.98 -45.13
N VAL A 571 36.11 -5.60 -43.95
CA VAL A 571 37.38 -6.07 -43.36
C VAL A 571 37.15 -6.53 -41.91
N ASP A 572 37.92 -7.50 -41.45
CA ASP A 572 37.83 -7.97 -40.06
C ASP A 572 38.64 -7.09 -39.10
N THR A 573 39.73 -6.50 -39.59
CA THR A 573 40.65 -5.65 -38.82
C THR A 573 41.18 -4.49 -39.64
N PHE A 574 41.38 -3.32 -39.02
CA PHE A 574 41.95 -2.15 -39.68
C PHE A 574 42.71 -1.25 -38.69
N ASN A 575 43.80 -0.61 -39.12
CA ASN A 575 44.73 0.08 -38.21
C ASN A 575 45.22 1.47 -38.65
N GLY A 576 44.82 1.97 -39.83
CA GLY A 576 45.32 3.26 -40.30
C GLY A 576 44.59 3.79 -41.52
N GLY A 577 44.12 5.03 -41.45
CA GLY A 577 43.32 5.69 -42.49
C GLY A 577 41.83 5.74 -42.16
N GLU A 578 41.03 6.15 -43.14
CA GLU A 578 39.58 6.27 -43.00
C GLU A 578 38.89 4.89 -43.01
N VAL A 579 37.97 4.68 -42.07
CA VAL A 579 37.18 3.45 -41.94
C VAL A 579 35.75 3.76 -41.53
N GLY A 580 34.80 3.04 -42.14
CA GLY A 580 33.41 2.99 -41.71
C GLY A 580 33.21 1.90 -40.67
N ILE A 581 32.72 2.29 -39.49
CA ILE A 581 32.47 1.39 -38.36
C ILE A 581 30.96 1.30 -38.14
N LYS A 582 30.40 0.10 -38.30
CA LYS A 582 29.01 -0.17 -37.92
C LYS A 582 28.96 -0.67 -36.48
N LEU A 583 28.05 -0.11 -35.69
CA LEU A 583 27.90 -0.42 -34.27
C LEU A 583 26.56 -1.11 -33.97
N ASP A 584 26.52 -1.84 -32.86
CA ASP A 584 25.34 -2.50 -32.28
C ASP A 584 24.25 -1.50 -31.80
N ARG A 585 24.56 -0.21 -31.85
CA ARG A 585 23.68 0.89 -31.44
C ARG A 585 23.95 2.15 -32.24
N LYS A 586 22.98 3.07 -32.18
CA LYS A 586 23.10 4.40 -32.77
C LYS A 586 23.93 5.33 -31.89
N LEU A 587 24.85 6.07 -32.52
CA LEU A 587 25.57 7.19 -31.94
C LEU A 587 24.81 8.49 -32.13
N LYS A 588 24.96 9.39 -31.15
CA LYS A 588 24.50 10.78 -31.27
C LYS A 588 25.60 11.62 -31.91
N LYS A 589 25.24 12.69 -32.63
CA LYS A 589 26.21 13.65 -33.18
C LYS A 589 27.16 14.17 -32.09
N ASN A 590 28.44 14.37 -32.42
CA ASN A 590 29.50 14.81 -31.49
C ASN A 590 29.68 13.86 -30.29
N SER A 591 29.58 12.56 -30.53
CA SER A 591 30.04 11.51 -29.59
C SER A 591 31.51 11.23 -29.90
N GLU A 592 32.37 11.23 -28.89
CA GLU A 592 33.76 10.85 -29.04
C GLU A 592 33.92 9.36 -28.74
N LEU A 593 34.74 8.67 -29.53
CA LEU A 593 34.96 7.23 -29.43
C LEU A 593 36.37 6.96 -28.89
N PHE A 594 36.46 5.94 -28.04
CA PHE A 594 37.69 5.53 -27.39
C PHE A 594 37.84 4.01 -27.45
N VAL A 595 39.10 3.57 -27.54
CA VAL A 595 39.50 2.20 -27.27
C VAL A 595 40.17 2.11 -25.92
N ARG A 596 40.15 0.93 -25.30
CA ARG A 596 40.96 0.69 -24.11
C ARG A 596 42.34 0.17 -24.51
N ASN A 597 43.38 0.76 -23.94
CA ASN A 597 44.75 0.29 -24.13
C ASN A 597 44.88 -1.10 -23.50
N LYS A 598 45.40 -2.06 -24.28
CA LYS A 598 45.75 -3.39 -23.74
C LYS A 598 47.00 -3.19 -22.87
N VAL A 599 46.83 -3.39 -21.56
CA VAL A 599 47.93 -3.39 -20.57
C VAL A 599 48.78 -4.63 -20.74
#